data_AF-A0A969QHH1-F1
#
_entry.id   AF-A0A969QHH1-F1
#
_cell.length_a   1.000
_cell.length_b   1.000
_cell.length_c   1.000
_cell.angle_alpha   90.00
_cell.angle_beta   90.00
_cell.angle_gamma   90.00
#
_symmetry.space_group_name_H-M   'P 1'
#
loop_
_entity.id
_entity.type
_entity.pdbx_description
1 polymer ?
#
loop_
_entity_poly.entity_id
_entity_poly.type
_entity_poly.pdbx_seq_one_letter_code
_entity_poly.pdbx_strand_id
1 'polypeptide(L)'
;MSKSTALELADLQAAIGVAHSEDIELWAQRIRDTIAGYDGEISLSTLRDKAELSLVDVWLGLLLGDTECRLWRLCDERLDIAVDFYSLDGLLVTLT
;
A
#
# COMPACT_ATOMS: atom_id res chain seq x y z
N MET A 1 18.91 -19.88 -6.28
CA MET A 1 17.58 -19.61 -5.72
C MET A 1 17.61 -20.03 -4.26
N SER A 2 17.57 -19.08 -3.33
CA SER A 2 17.60 -19.37 -1.89
C SER A 2 16.25 -19.91 -1.45
N LYS A 3 16.19 -20.80 -0.44
CA LYS A 3 14.92 -21.26 0.15
C LYS A 3 14.05 -20.10 0.66
N SER A 4 14.66 -18.95 1.03
CA SER A 4 13.95 -17.74 1.47
C SER A 4 13.08 -17.14 0.37
N THR A 5 13.63 -17.03 -0.85
CA THR A 5 12.97 -16.37 -1.98
C THR A 5 11.76 -17.17 -2.50
N ALA A 6 11.80 -18.50 -2.37
CA ALA A 6 10.69 -19.36 -2.73
C ALA A 6 9.52 -19.28 -1.73
N LEU A 7 9.82 -19.04 -0.44
CA LEU A 7 8.82 -18.91 0.62
C LEU A 7 8.11 -17.54 0.51
N GLU A 8 8.87 -16.47 0.34
CA GLU A 8 8.34 -15.12 0.12
C GLU A 8 7.41 -15.05 -1.10
N LEU A 9 7.78 -15.73 -2.18
CA LEU A 9 6.94 -15.81 -3.39
C LEU A 9 5.64 -16.57 -3.12
N ALA A 10 5.67 -17.63 -2.31
CA ALA A 10 4.49 -18.40 -1.97
C ALA A 10 3.53 -17.60 -1.07
N ASP A 11 4.06 -16.84 -0.11
CA ASP A 11 3.28 -15.96 0.76
C ASP A 11 2.63 -14.83 -0.05
N LEU A 12 3.38 -14.24 -1.00
CA LEU A 12 2.84 -13.27 -1.94
C LEU A 12 1.75 -13.89 -2.82
N GLN A 13 1.96 -15.09 -3.36
CA GLN A 13 0.97 -15.80 -4.17
C GLN A 13 -0.30 -16.14 -3.37
N ALA A 14 -0.16 -16.45 -2.07
CA ALA A 14 -1.28 -16.71 -1.18
C ALA A 14 -2.06 -15.42 -0.87
N ALA A 15 -1.37 -14.31 -0.61
CA ALA A 15 -2.00 -13.00 -0.45
C ALA A 15 -2.75 -12.57 -1.73
N ILE A 16 -2.14 -12.80 -2.90
CA ILE A 16 -2.79 -12.62 -4.21
C ILE A 16 -3.97 -13.60 -4.37
N GLY A 17 -3.89 -14.82 -3.85
CA GLY A 17 -4.99 -15.80 -3.93
C GLY A 17 -6.18 -15.44 -3.05
N VAL A 18 -5.96 -14.73 -1.95
CA VAL A 18 -7.01 -14.20 -1.07
C VAL A 18 -7.63 -12.93 -1.65
N ALA A 19 -6.84 -12.12 -2.37
CA ALA A 19 -7.30 -10.94 -3.07
C ALA A 19 -7.82 -11.31 -4.48
N HIS A 20 -9.13 -11.36 -4.69
CA HIS A 20 -9.61 -11.51 -6.06
C HIS A 20 -9.13 -10.33 -6.92
N SER A 21 -8.73 -10.58 -8.16
CA SER A 21 -8.23 -9.53 -9.05
C SER A 21 -9.24 -8.39 -9.26
N GLU A 22 -10.54 -8.70 -9.20
CA GLU A 22 -11.63 -7.71 -9.26
C GLU A 22 -11.65 -6.78 -8.04
N ASP A 23 -11.30 -7.29 -6.86
CA ASP A 23 -11.21 -6.50 -5.63
C ASP A 23 -9.97 -5.60 -5.64
N ILE A 24 -8.84 -6.09 -6.18
CA ILE A 24 -7.59 -5.30 -6.30
C ILE A 24 -7.80 -4.06 -7.16
N GLU A 25 -8.40 -4.20 -8.35
CA GLU A 25 -8.62 -3.05 -9.24
C GLU A 25 -9.65 -2.07 -8.65
N LEU A 26 -10.66 -2.58 -7.94
CA LEU A 26 -11.61 -1.75 -7.21
C LEU A 26 -10.92 -0.92 -6.11
N TRP A 27 -10.04 -1.55 -5.32
CA TRP A 27 -9.27 -0.85 -4.28
C TRP A 27 -8.32 0.17 -4.89
N ALA A 28 -7.62 -0.19 -5.97
CA ALA A 28 -6.73 0.70 -6.69
C ALA A 28 -7.47 1.93 -7.24
N GLN A 29 -8.63 1.74 -7.87
CA GLN A 29 -9.45 2.85 -8.36
C GLN A 29 -9.90 3.77 -7.23
N ARG A 30 -10.37 3.23 -6.10
CA ARG A 30 -10.75 4.04 -4.94
C ARG A 30 -9.59 4.85 -4.37
N ILE A 31 -8.40 4.25 -4.34
CA ILE A 31 -7.17 4.94 -3.92
C ILE A 31 -6.89 6.11 -4.88
N ARG A 32 -6.91 5.88 -6.20
CA ARG A 32 -6.69 6.93 -7.22
C ARG A 32 -7.71 8.07 -7.07
N ASP A 33 -8.99 7.73 -6.97
CA ASP A 33 -10.07 8.73 -6.83
C ASP A 33 -9.92 9.56 -5.56
N THR A 34 -9.51 8.93 -4.46
CA THR A 34 -9.29 9.61 -3.18
C THR A 34 -8.09 10.55 -3.25
N ILE A 35 -6.98 10.11 -3.84
CA ILE A 35 -5.77 10.93 -3.97
C ILE A 35 -5.99 12.08 -4.96
N ALA A 36 -6.73 11.87 -6.05
CA ALA A 36 -7.06 12.91 -7.03
C ALA A 36 -7.84 14.10 -6.42
N GLY A 37 -8.50 13.88 -5.27
CA GLY A 37 -9.18 14.94 -4.50
C GLY A 37 -8.26 15.75 -3.58
N TYR A 38 -6.97 15.46 -3.51
CA TYR A 38 -5.99 16.14 -2.66
C TYR A 38 -4.95 16.90 -3.49
N ASP A 39 -4.66 18.13 -3.08
CA ASP A 39 -3.53 18.89 -3.60
C ASP A 39 -2.26 18.53 -2.81
N GLY A 40 -1.46 17.61 -3.35
CA GLY A 40 -0.15 17.24 -2.80
C GLY A 40 -0.13 15.88 -2.10
N GLU A 41 0.55 15.81 -0.96
CA GLU A 41 0.76 14.57 -0.23
C GLU A 41 -0.40 14.25 0.71
N ILE A 42 -0.77 12.97 0.81
CA ILE A 42 -1.77 12.47 1.76
C ILE A 42 -1.14 11.41 2.67
N SER A 43 -1.50 11.44 3.95
CA SER A 43 -1.09 10.39 4.88
C SER A 43 -1.88 9.10 4.63
N LEU A 44 -1.24 7.95 4.83
CA LEU A 44 -1.86 6.64 4.61
C LEU A 44 -3.11 6.41 5.49
N SER A 45 -3.12 6.95 6.71
CA SER A 45 -4.30 6.92 7.59
C SER A 45 -5.46 7.73 7.03
N THR A 46 -5.20 8.93 6.50
CA THR A 46 -6.24 9.77 5.90
C THR A 46 -6.76 9.15 4.60
N LEU A 47 -5.87 8.57 3.78
CA LEU A 47 -6.26 7.83 2.59
C LEU A 47 -7.21 6.68 2.94
N ARG A 48 -6.84 5.84 3.92
CA ARG A 48 -7.67 4.72 4.39
C ARG A 48 -9.06 5.18 4.81
N ASP A 49 -9.12 6.21 5.65
CA ASP A 49 -10.38 6.70 6.21
C ASP A 49 -11.28 7.34 5.14
N LYS A 50 -10.69 7.99 4.11
CA LYS A 50 -11.43 8.62 3.01
C LYS A 50 -11.85 7.65 1.92
N ALA A 51 -11.04 6.63 1.63
CA ALA A 51 -11.34 5.60 0.65
C ALA A 51 -12.33 4.54 1.19
N GLU A 52 -12.64 4.58 2.49
CA GLU A 52 -13.48 3.60 3.19
C GLU A 52 -12.97 2.16 2.98
N LEU A 53 -11.64 2.00 3.05
CA LEU A 53 -10.95 0.73 2.86
C LEU A 53 -10.37 0.24 4.19
N SER A 54 -10.27 -1.07 4.38
CA SER A 54 -9.50 -1.59 5.50
C SER A 54 -8.00 -1.34 5.26
N LEU A 55 -7.21 -1.44 6.33
CA LEU A 55 -5.76 -1.33 6.21
C LEU A 55 -5.18 -2.37 5.22
N VAL A 56 -5.72 -3.60 5.25
CA VAL A 56 -5.28 -4.68 4.36
C VAL A 56 -5.61 -4.34 2.91
N ASP A 57 -6.83 -3.86 2.65
CA ASP A 57 -7.26 -3.52 1.28
C ASP A 57 -6.45 -2.35 0.70
N VAL A 58 -6.14 -1.34 1.53
CA VAL A 58 -5.25 -0.24 1.12
C VAL A 58 -3.88 -0.78 0.74
N TRP A 59 -3.28 -1.64 1.55
CA TRP A 59 -1.97 -2.21 1.25
C TRP A 59 -1.98 -3.09 0.00
N LEU A 60 -2.99 -3.94 -0.16
CA LEU A 60 -3.11 -4.80 -1.33
C LEU A 60 -3.37 -3.98 -2.60
N GLY A 61 -4.21 -2.94 -2.52
CA GLY A 61 -4.45 -2.01 -3.62
C GLY A 61 -3.19 -1.22 -4.03
N LEU A 62 -2.39 -0.76 -3.06
CA LEU A 62 -1.13 -0.06 -3.32
C LEU A 62 -0.02 -0.97 -3.86
N LEU A 63 0.06 -2.21 -3.38
CA LEU A 63 1.14 -3.15 -3.75
C LEU A 63 0.85 -3.91 -5.05
N LEU A 64 -0.41 -4.23 -5.30
CA LEU A 64 -0.82 -5.11 -6.41
C LEU A 64 -1.61 -4.38 -7.50
N GLY A 65 -2.21 -3.23 -7.18
CA GLY A 65 -3.01 -2.45 -8.11
C GLY A 65 -2.22 -1.33 -8.78
N ASP A 66 -2.66 -0.95 -9.98
CA ASP A 66 -2.02 0.13 -10.75
C ASP A 66 -2.46 1.52 -10.26
N THR A 67 -1.89 1.98 -9.16
CA THR A 67 -2.30 3.23 -8.51
C THR A 67 -1.53 4.46 -9.01
N GLU A 68 -0.48 4.27 -9.82
CA GLU A 68 0.48 5.30 -10.27
C GLU A 68 1.09 6.15 -9.14
N CYS A 69 0.95 5.70 -7.88
CA CYS A 69 1.35 6.47 -6.71
C CYS A 69 2.75 6.10 -6.24
N ARG A 70 3.38 7.04 -5.52
CA ARG A 70 4.67 6.84 -4.87
C ARG A 70 4.49 6.90 -3.38
N LEU A 71 5.01 5.91 -2.67
CA LEU A 71 5.00 5.81 -1.23
C LEU A 71 6.37 6.24 -0.67
N TRP A 72 6.37 7.06 0.37
CA TRP A 72 7.57 7.53 1.07
C TRP A 72 7.32 7.44 2.57
N ARG A 73 8.39 7.37 3.37
CA ARG A 73 8.29 7.51 4.81
C ARG A 73 8.94 8.82 5.22
N LEU A 74 8.24 9.65 5.99
CA LEU A 74 8.83 10.81 6.63
C LEU A 74 9.70 10.28 7.79
N CYS A 75 11.02 10.31 7.61
CA CYS A 75 11.99 9.91 8.63
C CYS A 75 12.74 11.14 9.11
N ASP A 76 12.71 11.42 10.42
CA ASP A 76 13.46 12.54 11.01
C ASP A 76 14.97 12.25 11.15
N GLU A 77 15.41 10.98 11.26
CA GLU A 77 16.82 10.56 11.19
C GLU A 77 16.98 9.12 10.64
N ARG A 78 18.23 8.72 10.34
CA ARG A 78 18.64 7.49 9.65
C ARG A 78 18.04 6.23 10.28
N LEU A 79 16.98 5.71 9.65
CA LEU A 79 16.22 4.54 10.09
C LEU A 79 16.85 3.25 9.56
N ASP A 80 17.31 2.38 10.46
CA ASP A 80 17.48 0.96 10.16
C ASP A 80 16.10 0.35 9.94
N ILE A 81 15.84 -0.09 8.72
CA ILE A 81 14.52 -0.56 8.29
C ILE A 81 14.27 -1.95 8.88
N ALA A 82 13.66 -1.98 10.07
CA ALA A 82 12.75 -3.04 10.45
C ALA A 82 11.35 -2.60 9.98
N VAL A 83 10.91 -3.06 8.80
CA VAL A 83 9.53 -2.82 8.35
C VAL A 83 8.62 -3.60 9.28
N ASP A 84 8.01 -2.92 10.24
CA ASP A 84 6.82 -3.44 10.89
C ASP A 84 5.63 -3.17 9.98
N PHE A 85 5.21 -4.17 9.22
CA PHE A 85 4.07 -4.12 8.30
C PHE A 85 2.74 -3.78 8.99
N TYR A 86 2.69 -3.77 10.32
CA TYR A 86 1.51 -3.43 11.10
C TYR A 86 1.46 -1.96 11.56
N SER A 87 2.51 -1.16 11.33
CA SER A 87 2.55 0.26 11.71
C SER A 87 2.42 1.19 10.52
N LEU A 88 1.43 2.09 10.58
CA LEU A 88 1.16 3.11 9.57
C LEU A 88 1.81 4.48 9.87
N ASP A 89 2.48 4.61 11.00
CA ASP A 89 2.98 5.90 11.47
C ASP A 89 4.16 6.40 10.62
N GLY A 90 3.97 7.60 10.05
CA GLY A 90 5.00 8.31 9.29
C GLY A 90 5.08 7.96 7.80
N LEU A 91 4.12 7.22 7.23
CA LEU A 91 4.08 6.93 5.79
C LEU A 91 3.24 7.97 5.01
N LEU A 92 3.78 8.46 3.90
CA LEU A 92 3.25 9.50 3.01
C LEU A 92 3.15 8.99 1.56
N VAL A 93 2.17 9.46 0.79
CA VAL A 93 1.95 9.06 -0.62
C VAL A 93 1.77 10.28 -1.52
N THR A 94 2.34 10.28 -2.73
CA THR A 94 2.20 11.35 -3.74
C THR A 94 2.09 10.83 -5.18
N LEU A 95 1.50 11.62 -6.09
CA LEU A 95 1.41 11.32 -7.53
C LEU A 95 2.51 12.04 -8.32
N THR A 96 2.79 11.56 -9.54
CA THR A 96 3.71 12.23 -10.49
C THR A 96 2.95 12.96 -11.59
#